data_AF-A0A968PM33-F1
#
_entry.id   AF-A0A968PM33-F1
#
_cell.length_a   1.000
_cell.length_b   1.000
_cell.length_c   1.000
_cell.angle_alpha   90.00
_cell.angle_beta   90.00
_cell.angle_gamma   90.00
#
_symmetry.space_group_name_H-M   'P 1'
#
loop_
_entity.id
_entity.type
_entity.pdbx_description
1 polymer ?
#
loop_
_entity_poly.entity_id
_entity_poly.type
_entity_poly.pdbx_seq_one_letter_code
_entity_poly.pdbx_strand_id
1 'polypeptide(L)'
;AGTFVRYGSRFGLYVSHIGVDNDVSQRAGRELWYLPKHRWHFEWQHDELATSVRVWDGSRLVCAISDAPVKAAFWPLRTSVTFLNLRGTDVATITGKFNLGVAAIPWQFQPGPDGPLTLFKPIGRVFTFALKGTAEVQSLQVLDAGATNA
;
A
#
# COMPACT_ATOMS: atom_id res chain seq x y z
N ALA A 1 4.22 0.46 4.27
CA ALA A 1 3.02 0.44 5.15
C ALA A 1 2.23 1.73 4.94
N GLY A 2 0.91 1.69 5.16
CA GLY A 2 0.04 2.86 5.15
C GLY A 2 -0.48 3.14 6.55
N THR A 3 -0.53 4.41 6.96
CA THR A 3 -0.99 4.84 8.28
C THR A 3 -2.02 5.94 8.12
N PHE A 4 -3.14 5.85 8.84
CA PHE A 4 -4.09 6.95 8.89
C PHE A 4 -3.48 8.10 9.70
N VAL A 5 -3.39 9.28 9.08
CA VAL A 5 -2.82 10.46 9.70
C VAL A 5 -3.71 11.68 9.46
N ARG A 6 -3.42 12.75 10.20
CA ARG A 6 -4.06 14.07 10.05
C ARG A 6 -2.99 15.14 9.82
N TYR A 7 -3.23 16.04 8.87
CA TYR A 7 -2.44 17.25 8.65
C TYR A 7 -3.38 18.46 8.60
N GLY A 8 -3.25 19.38 9.56
CA GLY A 8 -4.24 20.45 9.76
C GLY A 8 -5.65 19.87 9.94
N SER A 9 -6.62 20.32 9.15
CA SER A 9 -8.00 19.80 9.15
C SER A 9 -8.21 18.56 8.26
N ARG A 10 -7.17 18.05 7.58
CA ARG A 10 -7.29 16.99 6.57
C ARG A 10 -6.88 15.63 7.12
N PHE A 11 -7.67 14.61 6.84
CA PHE A 11 -7.37 13.21 7.14
C PHE A 11 -6.99 12.46 5.86
N GLY A 12 -6.08 11.51 5.97
CA GLY A 12 -5.72 10.67 4.83
C GLY A 12 -4.78 9.54 5.20
N LEU A 13 -4.44 8.73 4.20
CA LEU A 13 -3.46 7.67 4.34
C LEU A 13 -2.08 8.22 4.01
N TYR A 14 -1.15 8.17 4.96
CA TYR A 14 0.26 8.38 4.71
C TYR A 14 0.91 7.04 4.37
N VAL A 15 1.51 6.95 3.19
CA VAL A 15 2.24 5.75 2.76
C VAL A 15 3.71 5.99 3.07
N SER A 16 4.24 5.27 4.06
CA SER A 16 5.66 5.38 4.43
C SER A 16 6.57 4.59 3.50
N HIS A 17 6.07 3.44 3.02
CA HIS A 17 6.81 2.53 2.15
C HIS A 17 5.84 1.80 1.23
N ILE A 18 6.18 1.71 -0.05
CA ILE A 18 5.45 0.90 -1.04
C ILE A 18 6.45 0.23 -1.98
N GLY A 19 6.34 -1.08 -2.16
CA GLY A 19 7.16 -1.83 -3.11
C GLY A 19 6.49 -1.92 -4.47
N VAL A 20 7.27 -1.83 -5.54
CA VAL A 20 6.83 -2.12 -6.90
C VAL A 20 7.88 -2.94 -7.64
N ASP A 21 7.41 -3.70 -8.63
CA ASP A 21 8.24 -4.58 -9.43
C ASP A 21 8.53 -4.04 -10.86
N ASN A 22 8.32 -2.74 -11.07
CA ASN A 22 8.46 -2.09 -12.37
C ASN A 22 9.11 -0.69 -12.22
N ASP A 23 10.17 -0.46 -13.00
CA ASP A 23 10.99 0.76 -12.89
C ASP A 23 10.25 2.02 -13.33
N VAL A 24 9.39 1.90 -14.36
CA VAL A 24 8.55 3.02 -14.82
C VAL A 24 7.54 3.39 -13.74
N SER A 25 6.90 2.41 -13.11
CA SER A 25 5.96 2.62 -11.99
C SER A 25 6.66 3.24 -10.78
N GLN A 26 7.89 2.83 -10.49
CA GLN A 26 8.70 3.39 -9.41
C GLN A 26 9.01 4.86 -9.68
N ARG A 27 9.57 5.15 -10.86
CA ARG A 27 9.97 6.49 -11.28
C ARG A 27 8.78 7.43 -11.31
N ALA A 28 7.72 7.06 -12.03
CA ALA A 28 6.49 7.85 -12.11
C ALA A 28 5.87 8.08 -10.72
N GLY A 29 5.87 7.07 -9.84
CA GLY A 29 5.39 7.22 -8.47
C GLY A 29 6.16 8.25 -7.65
N ARG A 30 7.50 8.28 -7.79
CA ARG A 30 8.36 9.23 -7.07
C ARG A 30 8.27 10.63 -7.66
N GLU A 31 8.41 10.75 -8.97
CA GLU A 31 8.57 12.03 -9.66
C GLU A 31 7.24 12.76 -9.84
N LEU A 32 6.16 12.04 -10.16
CA LEU A 32 4.85 12.65 -10.43
C LEU A 32 3.98 12.71 -9.18
N TRP A 33 4.05 11.68 -8.33
CA TRP A 33 3.10 11.47 -7.25
C TRP A 33 3.72 11.60 -5.84
N TYR A 34 5.03 11.84 -5.74
CA TYR A 34 5.74 11.92 -4.45
C TYR A 34 5.53 10.71 -3.53
N LEU A 35 5.22 9.55 -4.12
CA LEU A 35 5.04 8.30 -3.39
C LEU A 35 6.41 7.65 -3.13
N PRO A 36 6.69 7.17 -1.91
CA PRO A 36 7.95 6.51 -1.58
C PRO A 36 7.96 5.08 -2.12
N LYS A 37 7.94 4.94 -3.46
CA LYS A 37 8.04 3.66 -4.15
C LYS A 37 9.46 3.14 -4.13
N HIS A 38 9.64 1.90 -3.74
CA HIS A 38 10.91 1.19 -3.77
C HIS A 38 10.84 0.05 -4.78
N ARG A 39 11.95 -0.22 -5.44
CA ARG A 39 12.07 -1.37 -6.33
C ARG A 39 12.25 -2.59 -5.46
N TRP A 40 11.26 -3.45 -5.41
CA TRP A 40 11.32 -4.74 -4.72
C TRP A 40 11.14 -5.86 -5.72
N HIS A 41 11.60 -7.05 -5.35
CA HIS A 41 11.41 -8.27 -6.09
C HIS A 41 10.28 -9.08 -5.44
N PHE A 42 9.38 -9.63 -6.27
CA PHE A 42 8.21 -10.36 -5.82
C PHE A 42 8.29 -11.76 -6.40
N GLU A 43 8.40 -12.76 -5.53
CA GLU A 43 8.37 -14.17 -5.90
C GLU A 43 6.96 -14.69 -5.64
N TRP A 44 6.16 -14.72 -6.69
CA TRP A 44 4.82 -15.27 -6.65
C TRP A 44 4.85 -16.79 -6.85
N GLN A 45 4.14 -17.52 -5.99
CA GLN A 45 3.86 -18.93 -6.15
C GLN A 45 2.35 -19.10 -6.22
N HIS A 46 1.88 -19.72 -7.29
CA HIS A 46 0.46 -19.99 -7.50
C HIS A 46 0.27 -21.48 -7.60
N ASP A 47 -0.65 -22.00 -6.80
CA ASP A 47 -1.19 -23.33 -6.95
C ASP A 47 -2.71 -23.24 -7.21
N GLU A 48 -3.38 -24.38 -7.36
CA GLU A 48 -4.81 -24.42 -7.69
C GLU A 48 -5.74 -23.89 -6.57
N LEU A 49 -5.27 -23.88 -5.34
CA LEU A 49 -6.05 -23.60 -4.12
C LEU A 49 -5.60 -22.30 -3.43
N ALA A 50 -4.32 -21.97 -3.47
CA ALA A 50 -3.69 -20.86 -2.77
C ALA A 50 -2.60 -20.16 -3.60
N THR A 51 -2.37 -18.90 -3.23
CA THR A 51 -1.29 -18.07 -3.70
C THR A 51 -0.41 -17.70 -2.52
N SER A 52 0.90 -17.71 -2.74
CA SER A 52 1.90 -17.18 -1.82
C SER A 52 2.77 -16.15 -2.53
N VAL A 53 3.29 -15.19 -1.78
CA VAL A 53 4.27 -14.22 -2.28
C VAL A 53 5.36 -13.97 -1.26
N ARG A 54 6.61 -13.94 -1.71
CA ARG A 54 7.74 -13.43 -0.94
C ARG A 54 8.23 -12.13 -1.56
N VAL A 55 8.45 -11.13 -0.72
CA VAL A 55 8.83 -9.78 -1.15
C VAL A 55 10.23 -9.48 -0.64
N TRP A 56 11.12 -9.11 -1.56
CA TRP A 56 12.54 -8.94 -1.31
C TRP A 56 13.02 -7.55 -1.70
N ASP A 57 13.94 -7.01 -0.91
CA ASP A 57 14.67 -5.76 -1.14
C ASP A 57 16.17 -6.11 -1.26
N GLY A 58 16.63 -6.31 -2.49
CA GLY A 58 17.91 -7.00 -2.73
C GLY A 58 17.86 -8.42 -2.17
N SER A 59 18.81 -8.76 -1.27
CA SER A 59 18.85 -10.04 -0.57
C SER A 59 18.02 -10.09 0.71
N ARG A 60 17.41 -8.97 1.13
CA ARG A 60 16.66 -8.87 2.37
C ARG A 60 15.20 -9.23 2.16
N LEU A 61 14.68 -10.20 2.92
CA LEU A 61 13.24 -10.48 2.97
C LEU A 61 12.52 -9.32 3.66
N VAL A 62 11.56 -8.70 2.99
CA VAL A 62 10.71 -7.63 3.53
C VAL A 62 9.49 -8.23 4.23
N CYS A 63 8.82 -9.17 3.56
CA CYS A 63 7.73 -9.95 4.12
C CYS A 63 7.41 -11.17 3.23
N ALA A 64 6.64 -12.10 3.78
CA ALA A 64 5.97 -13.14 3.02
C ALA A 64 4.49 -13.24 3.41
N ILE A 65 3.68 -13.59 2.42
CA ILE A 65 2.27 -13.94 2.55
C ILE A 65 2.13 -15.37 2.05
N SER A 66 1.47 -16.22 2.81
CA SER A 66 1.20 -17.61 2.42
C SER A 66 -0.25 -18.00 2.67
N ASP A 67 -0.69 -19.06 1.96
CA ASP A 67 -2.03 -19.63 2.02
C ASP A 67 -3.17 -18.66 1.67
N ALA A 68 -2.92 -17.63 0.85
CA ALA A 68 -4.00 -16.74 0.42
C ALA A 68 -4.90 -17.48 -0.59
N PRO A 69 -6.20 -17.71 -0.30
CA PRO A 69 -7.05 -18.51 -1.16
C PRO A 69 -7.25 -17.85 -2.53
N VAL A 70 -7.13 -18.64 -3.59
CA VAL A 70 -7.30 -18.18 -4.99
C VAL A 70 -8.76 -17.82 -5.29
N LYS A 71 -9.70 -18.51 -4.63
CA LYS A 71 -11.15 -18.30 -4.80
C LYS A 71 -11.69 -17.53 -3.60
N ALA A 72 -11.94 -16.23 -3.80
CA ALA A 72 -12.60 -15.39 -2.81
C ALA A 72 -13.80 -14.67 -3.43
N ALA A 73 -14.87 -14.53 -2.65
CA ALA A 73 -16.03 -13.73 -3.03
C ALA A 73 -15.69 -12.24 -2.81
N PHE A 74 -15.56 -11.50 -3.91
CA PHE A 74 -15.26 -10.07 -3.86
C PHE A 74 -16.55 -9.24 -3.90
N TRP A 75 -16.69 -8.36 -2.91
CA TRP A 75 -17.77 -7.39 -2.81
C TRP A 75 -17.36 -6.08 -3.48
N PRO A 76 -18.21 -5.49 -4.33
CA PRO A 76 -17.90 -4.21 -4.95
C PRO A 76 -17.92 -3.09 -3.91
N LEU A 77 -16.88 -2.27 -3.90
CA LEU A 77 -16.73 -1.07 -3.09
C LEU A 77 -16.27 0.08 -3.99
N ARG A 78 -17.10 1.12 -4.06
CA ARG A 78 -16.70 2.40 -4.66
C ARG A 78 -16.33 3.36 -3.54
N THR A 79 -15.09 3.82 -3.54
CA THR A 79 -14.59 4.70 -2.48
C THR A 79 -13.65 5.75 -3.03
N SER A 80 -13.41 6.81 -2.27
CA SER A 80 -12.37 7.80 -2.54
C SER A 80 -11.39 7.80 -1.39
N VAL A 81 -10.09 7.73 -1.70
CA VAL A 81 -9.03 7.76 -0.68
C VAL A 81 -8.12 8.93 -0.97
N THR A 82 -7.89 9.75 0.05
CA THR A 82 -6.88 10.80 0.03
C THR A 82 -5.59 10.26 0.63
N PHE A 83 -4.52 10.32 -0.15
CA PHE A 83 -3.17 10.05 0.28
C PHE A 83 -2.48 11.35 0.63
N LEU A 84 -1.85 11.38 1.80
CA LEU A 84 -1.01 12.48 2.22
C LEU A 84 0.44 12.07 1.98
N ASN A 85 1.18 12.90 1.24
CA ASN A 85 2.57 12.65 0.88
C ASN A 85 3.41 13.86 1.27
N LEU A 86 4.66 13.61 1.68
CA LEU A 86 5.60 14.67 1.98
C LEU A 86 6.34 15.08 0.70
N ARG A 87 6.49 16.39 0.50
CA ARG A 87 7.30 16.98 -0.57
C ARG A 87 8.20 18.06 0.04
N GLY A 88 9.41 17.68 0.46
CA GLY A 88 10.27 18.61 1.21
C GLY A 88 9.60 19.01 2.53
N THR A 89 9.36 20.30 2.72
CA THR A 89 8.62 20.85 3.88
C THR A 89 7.10 20.91 3.68
N ASP A 90 6.61 20.62 2.48
CA ASP A 90 5.20 20.73 2.11
C ASP A 90 4.48 19.38 2.14
N VAL A 91 3.14 19.42 2.13
CA VAL A 91 2.28 18.23 2.07
C VAL A 91 1.53 18.20 0.75
N ALA A 92 1.76 17.17 -0.05
CA ALA A 92 0.95 16.89 -1.23
C ALA A 92 -0.23 15.98 -0.86
N THR A 93 -1.42 16.31 -1.34
CA THR A 93 -2.61 15.46 -1.25
C THR A 93 -2.94 14.89 -2.61
N ILE A 94 -3.08 13.57 -2.69
CA ILE A 94 -3.56 12.87 -3.89
C ILE A 94 -4.89 12.23 -3.55
N THR A 95 -5.93 12.56 -4.31
CA THR A 95 -7.22 11.90 -4.16
C THR A 95 -7.43 10.95 -5.32
N GLY A 96 -7.59 9.66 -4.99
CA GLY A 96 -7.96 8.62 -5.94
C GLY A 96 -9.41 8.19 -5.73
N LYS A 97 -10.12 7.97 -6.84
CA LYS A 97 -11.36 7.19 -6.84
C LYS A 97 -11.03 5.74 -7.15
N PHE A 98 -11.60 4.85 -6.36
CA PHE A 98 -11.32 3.44 -6.41
C PHE A 98 -12.61 2.68 -6.64
N ASN A 99 -12.61 1.86 -7.69
CA ASN A 99 -13.62 0.83 -7.91
C ASN A 99 -12.97 -0.51 -7.56
N LEU A 100 -13.16 -0.96 -6.32
CA LEU A 100 -12.52 -2.14 -5.76
C LEU A 100 -13.51 -3.28 -5.63
N GLY A 101 -13.05 -4.50 -5.91
CA GLY A 101 -13.55 -5.69 -5.25
C GLY A 101 -12.78 -5.86 -3.94
N VAL A 102 -13.49 -6.10 -2.85
CA VAL A 102 -12.93 -6.38 -1.53
C VAL A 102 -13.35 -7.79 -1.10
N ALA A 103 -12.42 -8.63 -0.69
CA ALA A 103 -12.73 -9.94 -0.12
C ALA A 103 -12.01 -10.10 1.22
N ALA A 104 -12.71 -10.57 2.24
CA ALA A 104 -12.07 -11.03 3.46
C ALA A 104 -11.46 -12.41 3.18
N ILE A 105 -10.14 -12.50 3.27
CA ILE A 105 -9.42 -13.75 3.04
C ILE A 105 -8.54 -14.08 4.25
N PRO A 106 -8.54 -15.34 4.71
CA PRO A 106 -7.54 -15.79 5.67
C PRO A 106 -6.20 -15.97 4.95
N TRP A 107 -5.12 -15.53 5.59
CA TRP A 107 -3.76 -15.84 5.13
C TRP A 107 -2.77 -15.74 6.30
N GLN A 108 -1.54 -16.17 6.07
CA GLN A 108 -0.45 -16.13 7.04
C GLN A 108 0.59 -15.07 6.65
N PHE A 109 0.81 -14.11 7.54
CA PHE A 109 1.82 -13.06 7.37
C PHE A 109 3.09 -13.42 8.10
N GLN A 110 4.21 -13.33 7.40
CA GLN A 110 5.53 -13.38 8.01
C GLN A 110 6.24 -12.05 7.72
N PRO A 111 6.49 -11.19 8.72
CA PRO A 111 7.35 -10.04 8.51
C PRO A 111 8.78 -10.49 8.24
N GLY A 112 9.51 -9.72 7.44
CA GLY A 112 10.95 -9.88 7.28
C GLY A 112 11.68 -9.64 8.60
N PRO A 113 12.80 -10.35 8.86
CA PRO A 113 13.52 -10.27 10.13
C PRO A 113 14.02 -8.87 10.45
N ASP A 114 14.44 -8.12 9.43
CA ASP A 114 15.04 -6.78 9.55
C ASP A 114 14.14 -5.68 8.94
N GLY A 115 12.84 -5.97 8.84
CA GLY A 115 11.86 -5.08 8.23
C GLY A 115 11.13 -4.20 9.26
N PRO A 116 10.51 -3.09 8.84
CA PRO A 116 9.74 -2.20 9.72
C PRO A 116 8.51 -2.88 10.36
N LEU A 117 8.17 -4.10 9.93
CA LEU A 117 7.08 -4.91 10.46
C LEU A 117 7.56 -6.07 11.35
N THR A 118 8.85 -6.16 11.67
CA THR A 118 9.44 -7.30 12.42
C THR A 118 8.77 -7.55 13.78
N LEU A 119 8.26 -6.50 14.43
CA LEU A 119 7.54 -6.59 15.71
C LEU A 119 6.08 -7.06 15.56
N PHE A 120 5.54 -7.08 14.33
CA PHE A 120 4.19 -7.53 14.07
C PHE A 120 4.17 -9.05 13.84
N LYS A 121 3.97 -9.81 14.91
CA LYS A 121 3.85 -11.28 14.89
C LYS A 121 2.41 -11.70 15.20
N PRO A 122 1.51 -11.69 14.21
CA PRO A 122 0.15 -12.17 14.45
C PRO A 122 0.16 -13.66 14.83
N ILE A 123 -0.63 -14.03 15.83
CA ILE A 123 -0.82 -15.43 16.21
C ILE A 123 -1.92 -16.02 15.30
N GLY A 124 -1.57 -17.03 14.51
CA GLY A 124 -2.51 -17.73 13.63
C GLY A 124 -2.82 -17.00 12.32
N ARG A 125 -3.94 -17.37 11.68
CA ARG A 125 -4.40 -16.74 10.43
C ARG A 125 -4.97 -15.36 10.71
N VAL A 126 -4.45 -14.35 10.02
CA VAL A 126 -5.02 -13.00 10.06
C VAL A 126 -6.08 -12.90 8.99
N PHE A 127 -7.28 -12.43 9.35
CA PHE A 127 -8.24 -11.99 8.36
C PHE A 127 -7.80 -10.63 7.83
N THR A 128 -7.50 -10.56 6.54
CA THR A 128 -7.30 -9.27 5.88
C THR A 128 -8.12 -9.18 4.62
N PHE A 129 -8.20 -7.96 4.12
CA PHE A 129 -8.89 -7.65 2.89
C PHE A 129 -7.93 -7.82 1.71
N ALA A 130 -8.27 -8.71 0.79
CA ALA A 130 -7.75 -8.67 -0.58
C ALA A 130 -8.50 -7.57 -1.34
N LEU A 131 -7.74 -6.76 -2.07
CA LEU A 131 -8.27 -5.69 -2.91
C LEU A 131 -7.87 -5.98 -4.35
N LYS A 132 -8.84 -5.94 -5.26
CA LYS A 132 -8.59 -5.94 -6.71
C LYS A 132 -9.43 -4.86 -7.35
N GLY A 133 -8.97 -4.23 -8.42
CA GLY A 133 -9.79 -3.25 -9.12
C GLY A 133 -8.97 -2.16 -9.77
N THR A 134 -9.66 -1.07 -10.08
CA THR A 134 -9.07 0.06 -10.77
C THR A 134 -9.04 1.29 -9.87
N ALA A 135 -8.00 2.08 -10.05
CA ALA A 135 -7.82 3.36 -9.40
C ALA A 135 -7.74 4.43 -10.49
N GLU A 136 -8.53 5.49 -10.33
CA GLU A 136 -8.43 6.70 -11.12
C GLU A 136 -7.92 7.83 -10.22
N VAL A 137 -6.76 8.39 -10.57
CA VAL A 137 -6.21 9.52 -9.84
C VAL A 137 -6.89 10.78 -10.35
N GLN A 138 -7.62 11.48 -9.48
CA GLN A 138 -8.41 12.63 -9.88
C GLN A 138 -7.65 13.94 -9.78
N SER A 139 -6.84 14.10 -8.73
CA SER A 139 -6.13 15.35 -8.50
C SER A 139 -4.89 15.16 -7.61
N LEU A 140 -3.88 15.97 -7.89
CA LEU A 140 -2.71 16.22 -7.06
C LEU A 140 -2.77 17.69 -6.64
N GLN A 141 -2.82 17.95 -5.34
CA GLN A 141 -2.76 19.30 -4.78
C GLN A 141 -1.56 19.39 -3.86
N VAL A 142 -0.75 20.44 -4.00
CA VAL A 142 0.35 20.71 -3.07
C VAL A 142 -0.14 21.74 -2.06
N LEU A 143 0.06 21.47 -0.78
CA LEU A 143 -0.26 22.37 0.31
C LEU A 143 1.01 23.02 0.81
N ASP A 144 1.10 24.33 0.59
CA ASP A 144 2.18 25.13 1.14
C ASP A 144 2.11 25.11 2.67
N ALA A 145 3.25 24.87 3.31
CA ALA A 145 3.39 24.93 4.76
C ALA A 145 3.08 26.33 5.36
N GLY A 146 2.94 27.37 4.51
CA GLY A 146 2.66 28.75 4.91
C GLY A 146 1.18 29.11 5.11
N ALA A 147 0.24 28.22 4.81
CA ALA A 147 -1.20 28.48 5.00
C ALA A 147 -1.72 27.94 6.35
N THR A 148 -0.99 28.19 7.44
CA THR A 148 -1.60 28.18 8.77
C THR A 148 -2.40 29.47 8.92
N ASN A 149 -3.72 29.37 8.72
CA ASN A 149 -4.64 30.44 9.05
C ASN A 149 -4.49 30.81 10.54
N ALA A 150 -4.43 32.12 10.76
CA ALA A 150 -4.73 32.81 12.01
C ALA A 150 -6.13 32.46 12.54
#